data_AF-A0A2D8V5R0-F1
#
_entry.id   AF-A0A2D8V5R0-F1
#
_cell.length_a   1.000
_cell.length_b   1.000
_cell.length_c   1.000
_cell.angle_alpha   90.00
_cell.angle_beta   90.00
_cell.angle_gamma   90.00
#
_symmetry.space_group_name_H-M   'P 1'
#
loop_
_entity.id
_entity.type
_entity.pdbx_description
1 polymer ?
#
loop_
_entity_poly.entity_id
_entity_poly.type
_entity_poly.pdbx_seq_one_letter_code
_entity_poly.pdbx_strand_id
1 'polypeptide(L)'
;MPRPGFVLDVDRSTPPMLFWHGEKFSLERLPADRSRVIYPAEAFPGLEDPQSAISDALENPLDMEPLRALLHADMKLTICFDDASLSLPKMRRPDSRQRIIEAVLDLAAEAGVDDVHIIAALGLHRRMHDYELRHVLGDRIFDAFAPNGTLYQHDAEDPENLAVLGETDHGEVLEINRRVAESDLVVYANVNQVAMDGGWKSLVTGVASYRCLSYHHNPESLQNTRSLMDRHHSALHHSIWRLGKVLRDSGPKVFQIESTINTDAFPSPFDFLSKREWEWTARDRMTYLATAKTLDRMPRRAARKIFHGIEAPYAMTSVYAGFTESVHERTLEDVYRQHIVEVEGQTDILTLGVPFISPYNPESIMNPILVMCMGLGYMFNMYRNKPLVREGGVIIMTHPTYRDFHPVHHPSYIDFFDEVLADTTDPAVMSEKWEKRYAEDEWYRHLYRTGNAYHGVHPFYAWYWGAHGQQWAGKVIIVGGDPTAVRRMGFTPASTMDDALELAGDVVGRSPSITHLHVPSVLVANVK
;
A
#
# COMPACT_ATOMS: atom_id res chain seq x y z
N MET A 1 -14.22 -23.63 -4.13
CA MET A 1 -14.12 -22.20 -4.47
C MET A 1 -14.49 -21.39 -3.23
N PRO A 2 -13.70 -20.35 -2.88
CA PRO A 2 -14.00 -19.48 -1.74
C PRO A 2 -15.35 -18.78 -1.93
N ARG A 3 -16.04 -18.45 -0.82
CA ARG A 3 -17.31 -17.71 -0.90
C ARG A 3 -17.04 -16.29 -1.41
N PRO A 4 -17.80 -15.80 -2.41
CA PRO A 4 -17.57 -14.47 -2.96
C PRO A 4 -17.87 -13.39 -1.91
N GLY A 5 -17.30 -12.21 -2.16
CA GLY A 5 -17.69 -11.00 -1.44
C GLY A 5 -19.10 -10.60 -1.83
N PHE A 6 -19.77 -9.86 -0.95
CA PHE A 6 -21.17 -9.52 -1.16
C PHE A 6 -21.59 -8.28 -0.37
N VAL A 7 -22.75 -7.74 -0.71
CA VAL A 7 -23.38 -6.61 -0.03
C VAL A 7 -24.51 -7.12 0.87
N LEU A 8 -24.45 -6.78 2.15
CA LEU A 8 -25.48 -7.08 3.14
C LEU A 8 -26.26 -5.80 3.47
N ASP A 9 -27.56 -5.79 3.22
CA ASP A 9 -28.44 -4.74 3.74
C ASP A 9 -28.67 -4.95 5.24
N VAL A 10 -28.53 -3.87 6.01
CA VAL A 10 -28.64 -3.90 7.47
C VAL A 10 -30.11 -3.83 7.89
N ASP A 11 -30.55 -4.80 8.67
CA ASP A 11 -31.86 -4.84 9.32
C ASP A 11 -31.72 -4.88 10.85
N ARG A 12 -32.86 -4.96 11.55
CA ARG A 12 -32.89 -4.97 13.03
C ARG A 12 -32.24 -6.20 13.67
N SER A 13 -32.10 -7.28 12.91
CA SER A 13 -31.49 -8.55 13.32
C SER A 13 -30.00 -8.63 12.99
N THR A 14 -29.50 -7.76 12.09
CA THR A 14 -28.07 -7.65 11.79
C THR A 14 -27.28 -7.37 13.07
N PRO A 15 -26.21 -8.14 13.37
CA PRO A 15 -25.38 -7.86 14.53
C PRO A 15 -24.66 -6.52 14.40
N PRO A 16 -24.07 -5.98 15.49
CA PRO A 16 -23.09 -4.91 15.40
C PRO A 16 -21.91 -5.32 14.49
N MET A 17 -21.37 -4.37 13.74
CA MET A 17 -20.29 -4.56 12.78
C MET A 17 -18.95 -4.18 13.38
N LEU A 18 -17.88 -4.90 13.03
CA LEU A 18 -16.53 -4.62 13.49
C LEU A 18 -15.98 -3.36 12.80
N PHE A 19 -15.52 -2.41 13.61
CA PHE A 19 -14.77 -1.25 13.15
C PHE A 19 -13.36 -1.30 13.70
N TRP A 20 -12.36 -1.16 12.82
CA TRP A 20 -11.01 -0.87 13.27
C TRP A 20 -10.94 0.49 13.96
N HIS A 21 -10.08 0.60 14.97
CA HIS A 21 -9.85 1.83 15.70
C HIS A 21 -8.35 1.92 16.07
N GLY A 22 -7.49 1.97 15.05
CA GLY A 22 -6.03 1.89 15.21
C GLY A 22 -5.60 0.52 15.73
N GLU A 23 -4.81 0.47 16.80
CA GLU A 23 -4.41 -0.77 17.49
C GLU A 23 -5.55 -1.39 18.36
N LYS A 24 -6.80 -1.14 18.01
CA LYS A 24 -8.02 -1.60 18.67
C LYS A 24 -9.13 -1.83 17.65
N PHE A 25 -10.27 -2.29 18.13
CA PHE A 25 -11.49 -2.41 17.35
C PHE A 25 -12.73 -2.30 18.24
N SER A 26 -13.84 -1.81 17.68
CA SER A 26 -15.15 -1.71 18.33
C SER A 26 -16.22 -2.44 17.52
N LEU A 27 -17.40 -2.60 18.12
CA LEU A 27 -18.59 -3.14 17.47
C LEU A 27 -19.66 -2.05 17.42
N GLU A 28 -19.98 -1.56 16.23
CA GLU A 28 -20.92 -0.45 16.02
C GLU A 28 -22.23 -0.96 15.41
N ARG A 29 -23.37 -0.47 15.90
CA ARG A 29 -24.66 -0.75 15.24
C ARG A 29 -24.92 0.29 14.16
N LEU A 30 -25.06 -0.18 12.93
CA LEU A 30 -25.47 0.67 11.82
C LEU A 30 -27.00 0.81 11.78
N PRO A 31 -27.54 1.97 11.38
CA PRO A 31 -28.99 2.17 11.25
C PRO A 31 -29.63 1.17 10.28
N ALA A 32 -30.64 0.44 10.74
CA ALA A 32 -31.41 -0.48 9.90
C ALA A 32 -32.14 0.25 8.76
N ASP A 33 -32.43 -0.49 7.70
CA ASP A 33 -33.24 -0.07 6.53
C ASP A 33 -32.62 1.02 5.66
N ARG A 34 -31.46 1.58 6.04
CA ARG A 34 -30.72 2.59 5.27
C ARG A 34 -29.21 2.39 5.24
N SER A 35 -28.72 1.31 5.85
CA SER A 35 -27.29 0.97 5.82
C SER A 35 -27.06 -0.34 5.08
N ARG A 36 -25.90 -0.47 4.46
CA ARG A 36 -25.38 -1.71 3.89
C ARG A 36 -23.92 -1.90 4.24
N VAL A 37 -23.46 -3.15 4.20
CA VAL A 37 -22.08 -3.54 4.51
C VAL A 37 -21.52 -4.32 3.34
N ILE A 38 -20.32 -3.94 2.89
CA ILE A 38 -19.62 -4.64 1.81
C ILE A 38 -18.61 -5.57 2.47
N TYR A 39 -18.81 -6.87 2.32
CA TYR A 39 -17.87 -7.89 2.81
C TYR A 39 -16.93 -8.37 1.71
N PRO A 40 -15.64 -8.60 2.04
CA PRO A 40 -14.69 -9.18 1.12
C PRO A 40 -15.06 -10.63 0.79
N ALA A 41 -14.50 -11.13 -0.32
CA ALA A 41 -14.47 -12.56 -0.58
C ALA A 41 -13.63 -13.28 0.49
N GLU A 42 -13.94 -14.55 0.73
CA GLU A 42 -13.02 -15.38 1.49
C GLU A 42 -11.67 -15.50 0.76
N ALA A 43 -10.60 -15.63 1.54
CA ALA A 43 -9.26 -15.77 1.01
C ALA A 43 -9.18 -16.97 0.04
N PHE A 44 -8.54 -16.75 -1.10
CA PHE A 44 -8.31 -17.80 -2.08
C PHE A 44 -7.27 -18.79 -1.53
N PRO A 45 -7.36 -20.07 -1.89
CA PRO A 45 -6.28 -21.01 -1.60
C PRO A 45 -5.02 -20.57 -2.35
N GLY A 46 -3.86 -20.73 -1.72
CA GLY A 46 -2.59 -20.57 -2.43
C GLY A 46 -2.32 -21.70 -3.41
N LEU A 47 -1.27 -21.54 -4.21
CA LEU A 47 -0.69 -22.58 -5.05
C LEU A 47 -0.29 -23.78 -4.20
N GLU A 48 -0.59 -24.99 -4.69
CA GLU A 48 -0.20 -26.25 -4.01
C GLU A 48 1.32 -26.41 -3.97
N ASP A 49 1.99 -26.06 -5.07
CA ASP A 49 3.45 -26.03 -5.18
C ASP A 49 3.93 -24.68 -5.75
N PRO A 50 4.15 -23.67 -4.88
CA PRO A 50 4.66 -22.37 -5.31
C PRO A 50 6.03 -22.47 -5.99
N GLN A 51 6.87 -23.45 -5.62
CA GLN A 51 8.23 -23.56 -6.19
C GLN A 51 8.15 -24.00 -7.65
N SER A 52 7.34 -25.03 -7.94
CA SER A 52 7.15 -25.49 -9.31
C SER A 52 6.47 -24.43 -10.18
N ALA A 53 5.57 -23.63 -9.63
CA ALA A 53 4.95 -22.50 -10.34
C ALA A 53 5.94 -21.38 -10.66
N ILE A 54 6.85 -21.06 -9.73
CA ILE A 54 7.95 -20.11 -9.99
C ILE A 54 8.84 -20.65 -11.12
N SER A 55 9.28 -21.91 -11.03
CA SER A 55 10.10 -22.52 -12.08
C SER A 55 9.42 -22.50 -13.45
N ASP A 56 8.12 -22.80 -13.52
CA ASP A 56 7.34 -22.75 -14.76
C ASP A 56 7.26 -21.32 -15.32
N ALA A 57 7.00 -20.31 -14.49
CA ALA A 57 6.96 -18.92 -14.92
C ALA A 57 8.30 -18.44 -15.49
N LEU A 58 9.42 -18.87 -14.90
CA LEU A 58 10.77 -18.52 -15.37
C LEU A 58 11.15 -19.20 -16.70
N GLU A 59 10.64 -20.42 -16.95
CA GLU A 59 10.89 -21.19 -18.17
C GLU A 59 9.91 -20.87 -19.30
N ASN A 60 8.67 -20.47 -18.96
CA ASN A 60 7.60 -20.13 -19.91
C ASN A 60 7.10 -18.69 -19.72
N PRO A 61 7.97 -17.67 -19.89
CA PRO A 61 7.57 -16.29 -19.64
C PRO A 61 6.63 -15.74 -20.73
N LEU A 62 5.83 -14.76 -20.35
CA LEU A 62 4.92 -14.04 -21.23
C LEU A 62 5.70 -13.05 -22.11
N ASP A 63 5.55 -13.18 -23.43
CA ASP A 63 6.13 -12.29 -24.44
C ASP A 63 7.64 -12.02 -24.29
N MET A 64 8.39 -13.02 -23.83
CA MET A 64 9.85 -12.94 -23.64
C MET A 64 10.51 -14.31 -23.82
N GLU A 65 11.83 -14.35 -23.99
CA GLU A 65 12.60 -15.60 -23.93
C GLU A 65 12.69 -16.11 -22.47
N PRO A 66 12.79 -17.43 -22.24
CA PRO A 66 13.01 -18.01 -20.91
C PRO A 66 14.19 -17.34 -20.19
N LEU A 67 14.09 -17.18 -18.87
CA LEU A 67 15.15 -16.49 -18.11
C LEU A 67 16.53 -17.12 -18.34
N ARG A 68 16.59 -18.46 -18.40
CA ARG A 68 17.82 -19.21 -18.70
C ARG A 68 18.47 -18.82 -20.04
N ALA A 69 17.67 -18.48 -21.05
CA ALA A 69 18.19 -18.08 -22.37
C ALA A 69 18.73 -16.63 -22.37
N LEU A 70 18.31 -15.81 -21.41
CA LEU A 70 18.77 -14.44 -21.24
C LEU A 70 20.04 -14.33 -20.39
N LEU A 71 20.35 -15.37 -19.60
CA LEU A 71 21.49 -15.39 -18.70
C LEU A 71 22.74 -15.94 -19.39
N HIS A 72 23.87 -15.25 -19.23
CA HIS A 72 25.17 -15.68 -19.74
C HIS A 72 26.30 -15.16 -18.86
N ALA A 73 27.44 -15.85 -18.88
CA ALA A 73 28.66 -15.38 -18.22
C ALA A 73 29.03 -13.95 -18.65
N ASP A 74 29.74 -13.25 -17.78
CA ASP A 74 30.22 -11.86 -17.96
C ASP A 74 29.13 -10.77 -18.09
N MET A 75 27.85 -11.09 -17.84
CA MET A 75 26.78 -10.09 -17.83
C MET A 75 26.63 -9.37 -16.48
N LYS A 76 26.10 -8.15 -16.52
CA LYS A 76 25.62 -7.41 -15.35
C LYS A 76 24.16 -7.74 -15.07
N LEU A 77 23.92 -8.55 -14.04
CA LEU A 77 22.58 -8.86 -13.56
C LEU A 77 22.25 -7.98 -12.34
N THR A 78 21.08 -7.35 -12.37
CA THR A 78 20.52 -6.67 -11.20
C THR A 78 19.15 -7.24 -10.86
N ILE A 79 18.97 -7.64 -9.60
CA ILE A 79 17.70 -8.13 -9.06
C ILE A 79 17.12 -7.06 -8.14
N CYS A 80 15.98 -6.49 -8.52
CA CYS A 80 15.24 -5.54 -7.68
C CYS A 80 14.06 -6.24 -7.00
N PHE A 81 13.64 -5.74 -5.83
CA PHE A 81 12.48 -6.28 -5.12
C PHE A 81 11.75 -5.21 -4.30
N ASP A 82 10.44 -5.40 -4.07
CA ASP A 82 9.66 -4.49 -3.22
C ASP A 82 10.22 -4.45 -1.79
N ASP A 83 10.16 -3.29 -1.16
CA ASP A 83 10.60 -3.11 0.23
C ASP A 83 9.60 -3.68 1.27
N ALA A 84 9.86 -3.45 2.55
CA ALA A 84 9.01 -3.91 3.66
C ALA A 84 7.64 -3.18 3.77
N SER A 85 7.31 -2.27 2.84
CA SER A 85 5.97 -1.67 2.77
C SER A 85 4.92 -2.63 2.21
N LEU A 86 5.34 -3.78 1.68
CA LEU A 86 4.49 -4.89 1.28
C LEU A 86 5.10 -6.23 1.74
N SER A 87 4.30 -7.24 2.10
CA SER A 87 2.86 -7.18 2.35
C SER A 87 2.53 -6.52 3.70
N LEU A 88 1.26 -6.13 3.89
CA LEU A 88 0.76 -5.57 5.15
C LEU A 88 -0.47 -6.37 5.66
N PRO A 89 -0.39 -7.02 6.83
CA PRO A 89 0.80 -7.26 7.65
C PRO A 89 1.88 -8.04 6.89
N LYS A 90 3.12 -8.09 7.42
CA LYS A 90 4.18 -8.87 6.80
C LYS A 90 3.78 -10.35 6.69
N MET A 91 4.06 -10.98 5.56
CA MET A 91 3.77 -12.39 5.37
C MET A 91 4.71 -13.26 6.20
N ARG A 92 4.28 -14.48 6.51
CA ARG A 92 5.15 -15.50 7.12
C ARG A 92 6.30 -15.86 6.20
N ARG A 93 7.45 -16.18 6.79
CA ARG A 93 8.61 -16.71 6.06
C ARG A 93 8.35 -18.14 5.56
N PRO A 94 8.94 -18.54 4.42
CA PRO A 94 9.68 -17.68 3.49
C PRO A 94 8.73 -16.80 2.67
N ASP A 95 9.13 -15.55 2.48
CA ASP A 95 8.43 -14.56 1.67
C ASP A 95 8.39 -14.98 0.19
N SER A 96 7.36 -14.57 -0.56
CA SER A 96 7.28 -14.82 -2.01
C SER A 96 8.50 -14.27 -2.74
N ARG A 97 9.00 -13.09 -2.35
CA ARG A 97 10.20 -12.47 -2.93
C ARG A 97 11.43 -13.31 -2.67
N GLN A 98 11.62 -13.83 -1.46
CA GLN A 98 12.71 -14.78 -1.15
C GLN A 98 12.68 -15.95 -2.13
N ARG A 99 11.53 -16.63 -2.28
CA ARG A 99 11.42 -17.82 -3.15
C ARG A 99 11.75 -17.51 -4.60
N ILE A 100 11.27 -16.39 -5.11
CA ILE A 100 11.52 -15.94 -6.48
C ILE A 100 13.01 -15.63 -6.67
N ILE A 101 13.60 -14.86 -5.77
CA ILE A 101 15.00 -14.44 -5.87
C ILE A 101 15.94 -15.64 -5.73
N GLU A 102 15.65 -16.60 -4.84
CA GLU A 102 16.41 -17.86 -4.74
C GLU A 102 16.41 -18.61 -6.09
N ALA A 103 15.25 -18.75 -6.76
CA ALA A 103 15.16 -19.41 -8.06
C ALA A 103 15.92 -18.66 -9.18
N VAL A 104 15.88 -17.33 -9.17
CA VAL A 104 16.64 -16.50 -10.12
C VAL A 104 18.14 -16.65 -9.90
N LEU A 105 18.59 -16.66 -8.64
CA LEU A 105 19.99 -16.81 -8.28
C LEU A 105 20.54 -18.20 -8.65
N ASP A 106 19.74 -19.26 -8.49
CA ASP A 106 20.12 -20.61 -8.92
C ASP A 106 20.38 -20.65 -10.44
N LEU A 107 19.50 -20.07 -11.25
CA LEU A 107 19.69 -19.97 -12.70
C LEU A 107 20.88 -19.10 -13.10
N ALA A 108 21.09 -17.98 -12.40
CA ALA A 108 22.24 -17.10 -12.63
C ALA A 108 23.56 -17.81 -12.33
N ALA A 109 23.63 -18.58 -11.25
CA ALA A 109 24.79 -19.38 -10.89
C ALA A 109 25.07 -20.49 -11.92
N GLU A 110 24.03 -21.18 -12.42
CA GLU A 110 24.16 -22.18 -13.49
C GLU A 110 24.69 -21.59 -14.80
N ALA A 111 24.31 -20.35 -15.11
CA ALA A 111 24.79 -19.62 -16.29
C ALA A 111 26.19 -18.99 -16.10
N GLY A 112 26.76 -19.06 -14.90
CA GLY A 112 28.07 -18.48 -14.58
C GLY A 112 28.07 -16.95 -14.49
N VAL A 113 26.96 -16.35 -14.05
CA VAL A 113 26.87 -14.90 -13.84
C VAL A 113 27.55 -14.53 -12.52
N ASP A 114 28.69 -13.84 -12.60
CA ASP A 114 29.46 -13.40 -11.42
C ASP A 114 29.07 -11.99 -10.94
N ASP A 115 28.64 -11.09 -11.84
CA ASP A 115 28.25 -9.72 -11.50
C ASP A 115 26.74 -9.63 -11.20
N VAL A 116 26.38 -10.01 -9.98
CA VAL A 116 24.99 -9.98 -9.47
C VAL A 116 24.84 -8.96 -8.34
N HIS A 117 23.94 -7.98 -8.53
CA HIS A 117 23.56 -7.01 -7.51
C HIS A 117 22.09 -7.17 -7.14
N ILE A 118 21.75 -7.01 -5.86
CA ILE A 118 20.38 -7.06 -5.33
C ILE A 118 20.04 -5.70 -4.71
N ILE A 119 18.92 -5.10 -5.13
CA ILE A 119 18.53 -3.75 -4.75
C ILE A 119 17.10 -3.73 -4.17
N ALA A 120 16.96 -3.29 -2.92
CA ALA A 120 15.64 -2.98 -2.36
C ALA A 120 15.09 -1.70 -2.99
N ALA A 121 13.91 -1.79 -3.59
CA ALA A 121 13.27 -0.70 -4.32
C ALA A 121 12.44 0.19 -3.39
N LEU A 122 13.10 1.15 -2.73
CA LEU A 122 12.48 2.02 -1.71
C LEU A 122 11.70 3.22 -2.28
N GLY A 123 12.10 3.75 -3.44
CA GLY A 123 11.76 5.12 -3.82
C GLY A 123 12.11 6.10 -2.71
N LEU A 124 11.10 6.79 -2.16
CA LEU A 124 11.25 7.77 -1.08
C LEU A 124 10.88 7.23 0.31
N HIS A 125 10.74 5.91 0.43
CA HIS A 125 10.52 5.25 1.71
C HIS A 125 11.76 5.26 2.59
N ARG A 126 11.57 4.99 3.89
CA ARG A 126 12.69 4.79 4.79
C ARG A 126 13.52 3.57 4.39
N ARG A 127 14.82 3.61 4.73
CA ARG A 127 15.65 2.40 4.68
C ARG A 127 15.07 1.31 5.59
N MET A 128 15.08 0.08 5.08
CA MET A 128 14.81 -1.14 5.80
C MET A 128 15.95 -1.43 6.79
N HIS A 129 15.61 -2.00 7.93
CA HIS A 129 16.57 -2.60 8.84
C HIS A 129 17.02 -3.99 8.34
N ASP A 130 18.20 -4.44 8.79
CA ASP A 130 18.74 -5.76 8.44
C ASP A 130 17.77 -6.91 8.74
N TYR A 131 17.03 -6.84 9.86
CA TYR A 131 16.06 -7.87 10.20
C TYR A 131 14.85 -7.87 9.25
N GLU A 132 14.48 -6.73 8.66
CA GLU A 132 13.43 -6.65 7.65
C GLU A 132 13.94 -7.23 6.32
N LEU A 133 15.17 -6.90 5.93
CA LEU A 133 15.83 -7.51 4.76
C LEU A 133 15.93 -9.04 4.92
N ARG A 134 16.34 -9.54 6.08
CA ARG A 134 16.38 -10.98 6.39
C ARG A 134 15.00 -11.63 6.39
N HIS A 135 13.97 -10.91 6.79
CA HIS A 135 12.60 -11.41 6.74
C HIS A 135 12.13 -11.59 5.30
N VAL A 136 12.41 -10.60 4.44
CA VAL A 136 11.98 -10.56 3.03
C VAL A 136 12.82 -11.46 2.13
N LEU A 137 14.14 -11.50 2.31
CA LEU A 137 15.08 -12.21 1.44
C LEU A 137 15.55 -13.55 2.02
N GLY A 138 15.31 -13.80 3.30
CA GLY A 138 15.90 -14.92 4.01
C GLY A 138 17.37 -14.69 4.38
N ASP A 139 17.84 -15.48 5.35
CA ASP A 139 19.18 -15.31 5.91
C ASP A 139 20.28 -15.66 4.89
N ARG A 140 20.05 -16.64 4.01
CA ARG A 140 21.03 -17.09 3.00
C ARG A 140 21.36 -16.00 1.99
N ILE A 141 20.36 -15.32 1.43
CA ILE A 141 20.57 -14.23 0.47
C ILE A 141 21.25 -13.06 1.20
N PHE A 142 20.76 -12.68 2.37
CA PHE A 142 21.34 -11.58 3.13
C PHE A 142 22.82 -11.83 3.43
N ASP A 143 23.16 -12.99 3.99
CA ASP A 143 24.53 -13.32 4.42
C ASP A 143 25.51 -13.45 3.23
N ALA A 144 25.02 -13.78 2.03
CA ALA A 144 25.85 -13.90 0.83
C ALA A 144 26.14 -12.55 0.15
N PHE A 145 25.18 -11.62 0.14
CA PHE A 145 25.28 -10.38 -0.65
C PHE A 145 25.53 -9.11 0.20
N ALA A 146 24.97 -8.99 1.40
CA ALA A 146 25.09 -7.77 2.20
C ALA A 146 26.55 -7.47 2.64
N PRO A 147 27.34 -8.44 3.16
CA PRO A 147 28.71 -8.16 3.61
C PRO A 147 29.65 -7.71 2.48
N ASN A 148 29.35 -8.08 1.24
CA ASN A 148 30.15 -7.77 0.06
C ASN A 148 29.71 -6.47 -0.64
N GLY A 149 28.68 -5.79 -0.12
CA GLY A 149 28.14 -4.56 -0.71
C GLY A 149 27.30 -4.77 -1.97
N THR A 150 26.93 -6.00 -2.30
CA THR A 150 26.11 -6.35 -3.48
C THR A 150 24.64 -6.56 -3.16
N LEU A 151 24.24 -6.47 -1.88
CA LEU A 151 22.86 -6.19 -1.47
C LEU A 151 22.80 -4.81 -0.81
N TYR A 152 22.05 -3.89 -1.42
CA TYR A 152 21.84 -2.55 -0.90
C TYR A 152 20.44 -2.05 -1.21
N GLN A 153 20.15 -0.82 -0.78
CA GLN A 153 18.82 -0.21 -0.93
C GLN A 153 18.96 1.07 -1.74
N HIS A 154 17.99 1.31 -2.61
CA HIS A 154 17.97 2.47 -3.50
C HIS A 154 18.04 3.80 -2.70
N ASP A 155 18.80 4.76 -3.24
CA ASP A 155 18.91 6.13 -2.72
C ASP A 155 18.47 7.08 -3.83
N ALA A 156 17.28 7.67 -3.67
CA ALA A 156 16.66 8.58 -4.64
C ALA A 156 17.31 9.97 -4.69
N GLU A 157 18.27 10.23 -3.80
CA GLU A 157 18.94 11.52 -3.59
C GLU A 157 20.46 11.44 -3.85
N ASP A 158 20.95 10.33 -4.40
CA ASP A 158 22.36 10.12 -4.70
C ASP A 158 22.70 10.41 -6.18
N PRO A 159 23.09 11.64 -6.55
CA PRO A 159 23.35 11.99 -7.95
C PRO A 159 24.50 11.19 -8.57
N GLU A 160 25.43 10.68 -7.75
CA GLU A 160 26.52 9.83 -8.22
C GLU A 160 26.07 8.41 -8.55
N ASN A 161 24.88 7.99 -8.14
CA ASN A 161 24.32 6.67 -8.41
C ASN A 161 22.96 6.73 -9.11
N LEU A 162 22.65 7.86 -9.75
CA LEU A 162 21.47 8.05 -10.59
C LEU A 162 21.86 8.26 -12.06
N ALA A 163 21.01 7.81 -12.97
CA ALA A 163 21.19 7.94 -14.42
C ALA A 163 19.87 8.32 -15.08
N VAL A 164 19.93 9.32 -15.97
CA VAL A 164 18.80 9.73 -16.81
C VAL A 164 18.77 8.83 -18.05
N LEU A 165 17.66 8.13 -18.27
CA LEU A 165 17.44 7.28 -19.44
C LEU A 165 16.74 8.01 -20.58
N GLY A 166 15.92 9.02 -20.26
CA GLY A 166 15.18 9.78 -21.25
C GLY A 166 14.10 10.65 -20.64
N GLU A 167 13.24 11.17 -21.51
CA GLU A 167 12.15 12.08 -21.17
C GLU A 167 10.90 11.70 -21.98
N THR A 168 9.72 11.86 -21.38
CA THR A 168 8.44 11.65 -22.07
C THR A 168 8.09 12.86 -22.94
N ASP A 169 7.14 12.70 -23.87
CA ASP A 169 6.60 13.83 -24.66
C ASP A 169 5.90 14.91 -23.80
N HIS A 170 5.70 14.64 -22.49
CA HIS A 170 5.12 15.56 -21.51
C HIS A 170 6.16 16.27 -20.64
N GLY A 171 7.45 16.04 -20.90
CA GLY A 171 8.53 16.66 -20.14
C GLY A 171 8.93 15.94 -18.85
N GLU A 172 8.49 14.69 -18.69
CA GLU A 172 8.75 13.90 -17.48
C GLU A 172 10.05 13.14 -17.66
N VAL A 173 11.02 13.39 -16.79
CA VAL A 173 12.34 12.77 -16.87
C VAL A 173 12.35 11.44 -16.14
N LEU A 174 12.77 10.38 -16.85
CA LEU A 174 13.07 9.09 -16.26
C LEU A 174 14.52 9.08 -15.76
N GLU A 175 14.68 9.21 -14.45
CA GLU A 175 15.96 9.12 -13.76
C GLU A 175 15.89 8.04 -12.69
N ILE A 176 16.73 7.01 -12.83
CA ILE A 176 16.69 5.81 -12.00
C ILE A 176 18.08 5.45 -11.46
N ASN A 177 18.14 4.46 -10.58
CA ASN A 177 19.39 3.88 -10.09
C ASN A 177 20.34 3.51 -11.24
N ARG A 178 21.59 3.99 -11.18
CA ARG A 178 22.58 3.80 -12.24
C ARG A 178 22.91 2.33 -12.47
N ARG A 179 23.01 1.52 -11.41
CA ARG A 179 23.25 0.07 -11.56
C ARG A 179 22.11 -0.59 -12.34
N VAL A 180 20.86 -0.18 -12.09
CA VAL A 180 19.70 -0.66 -12.86
C VAL A 180 19.83 -0.21 -14.32
N ALA A 181 20.03 1.08 -14.57
CA ALA A 181 20.13 1.66 -15.91
C ALA A 181 21.24 1.03 -16.78
N GLU A 182 22.35 0.62 -16.18
CA GLU A 182 23.54 0.10 -16.86
C GLU A 182 23.65 -1.44 -16.86
N SER A 183 22.62 -2.14 -16.38
CA SER A 183 22.61 -3.62 -16.38
C SER A 183 22.30 -4.19 -17.76
N ASP A 184 22.82 -5.37 -18.07
CA ASP A 184 22.44 -6.11 -19.27
C ASP A 184 21.03 -6.71 -19.09
N LEU A 185 20.72 -7.17 -17.87
CA LEU A 185 19.41 -7.66 -17.47
C LEU A 185 19.03 -7.18 -16.08
N VAL A 186 17.80 -6.68 -15.96
CA VAL A 186 17.16 -6.37 -14.69
C VAL A 186 16.04 -7.37 -14.46
N VAL A 187 16.11 -8.12 -13.36
CA VAL A 187 15.00 -8.94 -12.86
C VAL A 187 14.30 -8.15 -11.76
N TYR A 188 12.98 -8.06 -11.79
CA TYR A 188 12.21 -7.45 -10.69
C TYR A 188 11.27 -8.47 -10.05
N ALA A 189 11.45 -8.75 -8.75
CA ALA A 189 10.61 -9.64 -7.98
C ALA A 189 9.59 -8.85 -7.14
N ASN A 190 8.32 -8.90 -7.55
CA ASN A 190 7.22 -8.16 -6.92
C ASN A 190 6.22 -9.07 -6.18
N VAL A 191 5.60 -8.53 -5.14
CA VAL A 191 4.40 -9.04 -4.48
C VAL A 191 3.25 -8.05 -4.70
N ASN A 192 2.18 -8.52 -5.32
CA ASN A 192 0.95 -7.77 -5.52
C ASN A 192 -0.06 -8.14 -4.44
N GLN A 193 -0.36 -7.17 -3.56
CA GLN A 193 -1.43 -7.26 -2.58
C GLN A 193 -2.70 -6.54 -3.07
N VAL A 194 -2.54 -5.48 -3.86
CA VAL A 194 -3.63 -4.73 -4.51
C VAL A 194 -3.32 -4.45 -5.99
N ALA A 195 -4.34 -4.04 -6.75
CA ALA A 195 -4.22 -3.77 -8.19
C ALA A 195 -3.31 -2.56 -8.53
N MET A 196 -2.94 -1.78 -7.53
CA MET A 196 -2.01 -0.66 -7.66
C MET A 196 -0.54 -1.09 -7.60
N ASP A 197 -0.25 -2.34 -7.23
CA ASP A 197 1.11 -2.89 -7.12
C ASP A 197 1.58 -3.46 -8.47
N GLY A 198 2.90 -3.58 -8.66
CA GLY A 198 3.47 -4.17 -9.86
C GLY A 198 3.48 -3.24 -11.08
N GLY A 199 3.68 -3.84 -12.25
CA GLY A 199 3.82 -3.19 -13.54
C GLY A 199 5.01 -2.25 -13.58
N TRP A 200 4.92 -1.21 -14.42
CA TRP A 200 5.98 -0.21 -14.55
C TRP A 200 6.28 0.55 -13.26
N LYS A 201 5.30 0.66 -12.33
CA LYS A 201 5.48 1.31 -11.02
C LYS A 201 6.66 0.73 -10.24
N SER A 202 6.86 -0.58 -10.32
CA SER A 202 7.97 -1.32 -9.70
C SER A 202 9.32 -0.62 -9.90
N LEU A 203 9.64 -0.25 -11.14
CA LEU A 203 10.92 0.35 -11.51
C LEU A 203 10.86 1.89 -11.54
N VAL A 204 9.83 2.47 -12.16
CA VAL A 204 9.75 3.92 -12.34
C VAL A 204 9.32 4.68 -11.08
N THR A 205 9.07 3.96 -9.98
CA THR A 205 8.89 4.54 -8.64
C THR A 205 9.89 3.93 -7.65
N GLY A 206 10.02 2.60 -7.63
CA GLY A 206 10.82 1.92 -6.61
C GLY A 206 12.34 2.17 -6.69
N VAL A 207 12.87 2.43 -7.88
CA VAL A 207 14.31 2.75 -8.07
C VAL A 207 14.54 4.09 -8.77
N ALA A 208 13.53 4.97 -8.72
CA ALA A 208 13.56 6.27 -9.36
C ALA A 208 14.01 7.38 -8.39
N SER A 209 14.55 8.48 -8.93
CA SER A 209 14.98 9.64 -8.13
C SER A 209 13.79 10.44 -7.61
N TYR A 210 14.02 11.30 -6.61
CA TYR A 210 13.01 12.28 -6.17
C TYR A 210 12.46 13.09 -7.36
N ARG A 211 13.34 13.57 -8.25
CA ARG A 211 12.96 14.33 -9.44
C ARG A 211 11.98 13.55 -10.32
N CYS A 212 12.27 12.28 -10.57
CA CYS A 212 11.39 11.42 -11.37
C CYS A 212 10.02 11.22 -10.69
N LEU A 213 9.99 10.95 -9.38
CA LEU A 213 8.74 10.74 -8.64
C LEU A 213 7.86 11.99 -8.61
N SER A 214 8.46 13.18 -8.61
CA SER A 214 7.74 14.46 -8.51
C SER A 214 6.78 14.72 -9.69
N TYR A 215 7.00 14.08 -10.85
CA TYR A 215 6.13 14.19 -12.02
C TYR A 215 4.76 13.53 -11.85
N HIS A 216 4.62 12.58 -10.91
CA HIS A 216 3.38 11.84 -10.72
C HIS A 216 2.87 11.82 -9.27
N HIS A 217 3.72 12.07 -8.29
CA HIS A 217 3.34 12.29 -6.89
C HIS A 217 3.08 13.77 -6.58
N ASN A 218 2.23 14.41 -7.36
CA ASN A 218 1.88 15.83 -7.20
C ASN A 218 0.37 16.04 -7.08
N PRO A 219 -0.07 17.22 -6.60
CA PRO A 219 -1.48 17.53 -6.44
C PRO A 219 -2.30 17.33 -7.72
N GLU A 220 -1.79 17.80 -8.86
CA GLU A 220 -2.50 17.72 -10.14
C GLU A 220 -2.82 16.27 -10.51
N SER A 221 -1.82 15.38 -10.44
CA SER A 221 -1.98 13.97 -10.78
C SER A 221 -2.92 13.25 -9.81
N LEU A 222 -2.80 13.52 -8.51
CA LEU A 222 -3.59 12.80 -7.50
C LEU A 222 -5.03 13.31 -7.40
N GLN A 223 -5.29 14.60 -7.63
CA GLN A 223 -6.65 15.14 -7.75
C GLN A 223 -7.37 14.66 -9.01
N ASN A 224 -6.62 14.35 -10.08
CA ASN A 224 -7.17 13.83 -11.34
C ASN A 224 -7.15 12.30 -11.44
N THR A 225 -6.71 11.59 -10.40
CA THR A 225 -6.78 10.14 -10.34
C THR A 225 -8.18 9.70 -9.95
N ARG A 226 -8.95 9.17 -10.91
CA ARG A 226 -10.34 8.74 -10.70
C ARG A 226 -10.46 7.36 -10.09
N SER A 227 -9.45 6.49 -10.18
CA SER A 227 -9.37 5.26 -9.38
C SER A 227 -7.93 4.77 -9.31
N LEU A 228 -7.37 4.59 -8.11
CA LEU A 228 -6.03 4.00 -7.95
C LEU A 228 -6.02 2.48 -8.22
N MET A 229 -7.19 1.84 -8.16
CA MET A 229 -7.37 0.40 -8.41
C MET A 229 -7.76 0.10 -9.86
N ASP A 230 -7.72 1.09 -10.75
CA ASP A 230 -7.90 0.93 -12.19
C ASP A 230 -6.92 1.86 -12.93
N ARG A 231 -5.84 1.27 -13.44
CA ARG A 231 -4.76 2.00 -14.11
C ARG A 231 -5.23 2.85 -15.30
N HIS A 232 -6.31 2.47 -15.96
CA HIS A 232 -6.82 3.20 -17.12
C HIS A 232 -7.55 4.49 -16.73
N HIS A 233 -7.99 4.60 -15.47
CA HIS A 233 -8.72 5.75 -14.93
C HIS A 233 -7.90 6.51 -13.87
N SER A 234 -6.57 6.45 -13.95
CA SER A 234 -5.67 7.11 -13.01
C SER A 234 -4.61 7.94 -13.72
N ALA A 235 -4.60 9.25 -13.44
CA ALA A 235 -3.58 10.16 -13.94
C ALA A 235 -2.18 9.80 -13.39
N LEU A 236 -2.09 9.33 -12.13
CA LEU A 236 -0.86 8.77 -11.56
C LEU A 236 -0.35 7.59 -12.43
N HIS A 237 -1.19 6.60 -12.70
CA HIS A 237 -0.80 5.46 -13.53
C HIS A 237 -0.47 5.89 -14.97
N HIS A 238 -1.19 6.85 -15.56
CA HIS A 238 -0.86 7.34 -16.90
C HIS A 238 0.57 7.90 -16.98
N SER A 239 1.00 8.68 -15.98
CA SER A 239 2.40 9.17 -15.92
C SER A 239 3.40 8.03 -15.73
N ILE A 240 3.14 7.13 -14.78
CA ILE A 240 3.96 5.92 -14.54
C ILE A 240 4.14 5.11 -15.84
N TRP A 241 3.07 4.93 -16.62
CA TRP A 241 3.12 4.16 -17.85
C TRP A 241 3.81 4.90 -19.00
N ARG A 242 3.74 6.23 -19.06
CA ARG A 242 4.58 7.02 -20.00
C ARG A 242 6.06 6.87 -19.67
N LEU A 243 6.42 6.95 -18.40
CA LEU A 243 7.80 6.70 -17.94
C LEU A 243 8.23 5.25 -18.19
N GLY A 244 7.33 4.28 -17.99
CA GLY A 244 7.55 2.87 -18.31
C GLY A 244 7.86 2.65 -19.79
N LYS A 245 7.20 3.39 -20.68
CA LYS A 245 7.53 3.38 -22.11
C LYS A 245 8.97 3.87 -22.37
N VAL A 246 9.41 4.93 -21.71
CA VAL A 246 10.81 5.42 -21.82
C VAL A 246 11.78 4.34 -21.34
N LEU A 247 11.48 3.69 -20.21
CA LEU A 247 12.30 2.59 -19.68
C LEU A 247 12.41 1.42 -20.67
N ARG A 248 11.30 1.03 -21.30
CA ARG A 248 11.26 -0.02 -22.32
C ARG A 248 12.07 0.37 -23.56
N ASP A 249 11.94 1.60 -24.03
CA ASP A 249 12.50 2.03 -25.32
C ASP A 249 13.98 2.43 -25.21
N SER A 250 14.47 2.81 -24.04
CA SER A 250 15.83 3.37 -23.84
C SER A 250 16.61 2.77 -22.66
N GLY A 251 15.99 1.90 -21.87
CA GLY A 251 16.61 1.26 -20.71
C GLY A 251 17.14 -0.15 -20.97
N PRO A 252 17.56 -0.85 -19.90
CA PRO A 252 18.03 -2.23 -19.97
C PRO A 252 16.88 -3.20 -20.31
N LYS A 253 17.22 -4.45 -20.65
CA LYS A 253 16.22 -5.51 -20.73
C LYS A 253 15.66 -5.76 -19.32
N VAL A 254 14.34 -5.74 -19.18
CA VAL A 254 13.64 -6.00 -17.91
C VAL A 254 12.89 -7.33 -18.00
N PHE A 255 13.15 -8.22 -17.05
CA PHE A 255 12.42 -9.46 -16.83
C PHE A 255 11.58 -9.31 -15.55
N GLN A 256 10.32 -8.95 -15.71
CA GLN A 256 9.39 -8.71 -14.61
C GLN A 256 8.91 -10.06 -14.05
N ILE A 257 8.84 -10.19 -12.73
CA ILE A 257 8.21 -11.33 -12.04
C ILE A 257 7.21 -10.78 -11.03
N GLU A 258 5.94 -11.06 -11.23
CA GLU A 258 4.86 -10.64 -10.34
C GLU A 258 4.22 -11.85 -9.68
N SER A 259 4.01 -11.76 -8.37
CA SER A 259 3.30 -12.78 -7.60
C SER A 259 2.12 -12.17 -6.89
N THR A 260 0.98 -12.84 -6.92
CA THR A 260 -0.20 -12.43 -6.14
C THR A 260 -0.23 -13.17 -4.82
N ILE A 261 -0.76 -12.53 -3.78
CA ILE A 261 -1.03 -13.17 -2.48
C ILE A 261 -2.53 -13.16 -2.16
N ASN A 262 -2.98 -14.14 -1.38
CA ASN A 262 -4.36 -14.17 -0.92
C ASN A 262 -4.66 -13.10 0.15
N THR A 263 -5.92 -13.00 0.58
CA THR A 263 -6.36 -12.01 1.60
C THR A 263 -6.38 -12.54 3.04
N ASP A 264 -5.68 -13.64 3.33
CA ASP A 264 -5.61 -14.26 4.67
C ASP A 264 -4.64 -13.51 5.59
N ALA A 265 -5.09 -12.35 6.10
CA ALA A 265 -4.24 -11.40 6.82
C ALA A 265 -3.99 -11.76 8.29
N PHE A 266 -4.89 -12.52 8.93
CA PHE A 266 -4.90 -12.67 10.38
C PHE A 266 -4.83 -14.14 10.82
N PRO A 267 -3.72 -14.57 11.45
CA PRO A 267 -3.63 -15.91 12.03
C PRO A 267 -4.36 -15.98 13.38
N SER A 268 -4.58 -17.20 13.88
CA SER A 268 -4.99 -17.40 15.27
C SER A 268 -4.02 -16.70 16.25
N PRO A 269 -4.52 -16.00 17.30
CA PRO A 269 -5.93 -15.94 17.73
C PRO A 269 -6.74 -14.78 17.12
N PHE A 270 -6.21 -14.08 16.12
CA PHE A 270 -6.84 -12.92 15.46
C PHE A 270 -7.69 -13.30 14.24
N ASP A 271 -7.82 -14.59 13.91
CA ASP A 271 -8.54 -15.09 12.74
C ASP A 271 -10.04 -14.71 12.73
N PHE A 272 -10.62 -14.39 13.90
CA PHE A 272 -11.99 -13.87 13.97
C PHE A 272 -12.17 -12.54 13.24
N LEU A 273 -11.10 -11.73 13.08
CA LEU A 273 -11.14 -10.45 12.36
C LEU A 273 -11.52 -10.66 10.90
N SER A 274 -11.08 -11.77 10.28
CA SER A 274 -11.41 -12.10 8.89
C SER A 274 -12.75 -12.82 8.72
N LYS A 275 -13.48 -13.08 9.83
CA LYS A 275 -14.79 -13.75 9.81
C LYS A 275 -15.91 -12.73 9.86
N ARG A 276 -16.99 -13.05 9.16
CA ARG A 276 -18.24 -12.30 9.15
C ARG A 276 -18.92 -12.42 10.51
N GLU A 277 -19.41 -11.32 11.08
CA GLU A 277 -19.83 -11.25 12.48
C GLU A 277 -21.03 -12.15 12.81
N TRP A 278 -21.95 -12.38 11.87
CA TRP A 278 -23.05 -13.34 12.07
C TRP A 278 -22.58 -14.79 12.09
N GLU A 279 -21.39 -15.09 11.57
CA GLU A 279 -20.79 -16.42 11.53
C GLU A 279 -19.89 -16.68 12.74
N TRP A 280 -19.66 -15.66 13.58
CA TRP A 280 -18.88 -15.81 14.80
C TRP A 280 -19.51 -16.83 15.74
N THR A 281 -18.76 -17.90 15.99
CA THR A 281 -19.09 -18.92 16.97
C THR A 281 -19.04 -18.34 18.39
N ALA A 282 -19.53 -19.10 19.38
CA ALA A 282 -19.37 -18.72 20.79
C ALA A 282 -17.89 -18.49 21.15
N ARG A 283 -16.97 -19.28 20.56
CA ARG A 283 -15.54 -19.11 20.76
C ARG A 283 -15.04 -17.79 20.17
N ASP A 284 -15.40 -17.46 18.93
CA ASP A 284 -14.98 -16.22 18.27
C ASP A 284 -15.45 -14.98 19.07
N ARG A 285 -16.70 -14.98 19.51
CA ARG A 285 -17.26 -13.90 20.34
C ARG A 285 -16.51 -13.74 21.67
N MET A 286 -16.17 -14.85 22.32
CA MET A 286 -15.38 -14.81 23.56
C MET A 286 -13.95 -14.33 23.32
N THR A 287 -13.32 -14.75 22.22
CA THR A 287 -11.99 -14.30 21.81
C THR A 287 -11.99 -12.80 21.51
N TYR A 288 -12.98 -12.31 20.76
CA TYR A 288 -13.18 -10.87 20.51
C TYR A 288 -13.29 -10.11 21.83
N LEU A 289 -14.19 -10.51 22.73
CA LEU A 289 -14.43 -9.81 24.01
C LEU A 289 -13.17 -9.79 24.88
N ALA A 290 -12.46 -10.91 24.97
CA ALA A 290 -11.22 -11.01 25.73
C ALA A 290 -10.13 -10.11 25.12
N THR A 291 -9.96 -10.14 23.80
CA THR A 291 -8.96 -9.35 23.08
C THR A 291 -9.25 -7.86 23.19
N ALA A 292 -10.47 -7.41 22.86
CA ALA A 292 -10.88 -6.00 22.96
C ALA A 292 -10.65 -5.45 24.38
N LYS A 293 -11.14 -6.16 25.40
CA LYS A 293 -11.00 -5.76 26.81
C LYS A 293 -9.53 -5.68 27.28
N THR A 294 -8.68 -6.54 26.72
CA THR A 294 -7.25 -6.58 26.99
C THR A 294 -6.55 -5.40 26.32
N LEU A 295 -6.79 -5.19 25.02
CA LEU A 295 -6.25 -4.06 24.26
C LEU A 295 -6.67 -2.71 24.85
N ASP A 296 -7.89 -2.61 25.39
CA ASP A 296 -8.37 -1.38 26.02
C ASP A 296 -7.59 -0.96 27.28
N ARG A 297 -7.04 -1.93 28.01
CA ARG A 297 -6.23 -1.68 29.22
C ARG A 297 -4.73 -1.68 28.93
N MET A 298 -4.33 -2.06 27.73
CA MET A 298 -2.93 -2.24 27.38
C MET A 298 -2.27 -0.88 27.05
N PRO A 299 -1.01 -0.66 27.46
CA PRO A 299 -0.24 0.47 26.95
C PRO A 299 -0.16 0.44 25.42
N ARG A 300 -0.38 1.58 24.76
CA ARG A 300 -0.41 1.70 23.30
C ARG A 300 0.79 1.07 22.59
N ARG A 301 2.01 1.29 23.12
CA ARG A 301 3.24 0.70 22.59
C ARG A 301 3.22 -0.83 22.59
N ALA A 302 2.62 -1.44 23.60
CA ALA A 302 2.49 -2.90 23.68
C ALA A 302 1.44 -3.42 22.69
N ALA A 303 0.28 -2.75 22.57
CA ALA A 303 -0.74 -3.11 21.56
C ALA A 303 -0.15 -3.04 20.14
N ARG A 304 0.58 -1.96 19.83
CA ARG A 304 1.30 -1.81 18.56
C ARG A 304 2.29 -2.95 18.32
N LYS A 305 3.09 -3.32 19.31
CA LYS A 305 4.05 -4.43 19.19
C LYS A 305 3.35 -5.76 18.88
N ILE A 306 2.15 -6.01 19.44
CA ILE A 306 1.36 -7.20 19.12
C ILE A 306 0.94 -7.18 17.65
N PHE A 307 0.30 -6.10 17.20
CA PHE A 307 -0.26 -6.02 15.85
C PHE A 307 0.83 -5.98 14.76
N HIS A 308 1.92 -5.23 14.93
CA HIS A 308 3.04 -5.22 13.98
C HIS A 308 3.90 -6.50 14.05
N GLY A 309 3.75 -7.29 15.12
CA GLY A 309 4.35 -8.63 15.23
C GLY A 309 3.53 -9.72 14.53
N ILE A 310 2.36 -9.40 13.97
CA ILE A 310 1.54 -10.37 13.23
C ILE A 310 2.27 -10.72 11.93
N GLU A 311 2.51 -12.02 11.75
CA GLU A 311 2.92 -12.59 10.47
C GLU A 311 1.70 -13.24 9.80
N ALA A 312 1.24 -12.59 8.75
CA ALA A 312 0.06 -12.99 8.00
C ALA A 312 0.30 -14.35 7.30
N PRO A 313 -0.65 -15.29 7.39
CA PRO A 313 -0.59 -16.58 6.69
C PRO A 313 -0.86 -16.45 5.17
N TYR A 314 -0.50 -15.32 4.57
CA TYR A 314 -0.63 -15.09 3.14
C TYR A 314 0.00 -16.23 2.35
N ALA A 315 -0.73 -16.72 1.35
CA ALA A 315 -0.25 -17.71 0.42
C ALA A 315 -0.18 -17.11 -0.98
N MET A 316 0.86 -17.46 -1.73
CA MET A 316 1.00 -17.08 -3.14
C MET A 316 -0.13 -17.72 -3.94
N THR A 317 -0.92 -16.93 -4.66
CA THR A 317 -2.07 -17.39 -5.45
C THR A 317 -1.76 -17.54 -6.93
N SER A 318 -0.77 -16.80 -7.44
CA SER A 318 -0.21 -16.95 -8.78
C SER A 318 1.17 -16.31 -8.87
N VAL A 319 1.92 -16.68 -9.90
CA VAL A 319 3.20 -16.05 -10.27
C VAL A 319 3.32 -16.05 -11.79
N TYR A 320 3.73 -14.93 -12.35
CA TYR A 320 3.96 -14.75 -13.79
C TYR A 320 5.28 -14.04 -14.00
N ALA A 321 5.95 -14.34 -15.12
CA ALA A 321 7.20 -13.68 -15.49
C ALA A 321 7.28 -13.35 -16.97
N GLY A 322 8.16 -12.42 -17.36
CA GLY A 322 8.39 -12.01 -18.74
C GLY A 322 8.29 -10.50 -18.96
N PHE A 323 7.66 -10.10 -20.07
CA PHE A 323 7.49 -8.70 -20.43
C PHE A 323 6.52 -7.98 -19.48
N THR A 324 6.95 -6.83 -18.95
CA THR A 324 6.26 -6.09 -17.87
C THR A 324 4.76 -5.87 -18.14
N GLU A 325 4.37 -5.44 -19.33
CA GLU A 325 2.96 -5.15 -19.63
C GLU A 325 2.11 -6.43 -19.63
N SER A 326 2.59 -7.50 -20.28
CA SER A 326 1.88 -8.77 -20.40
C SER A 326 1.76 -9.50 -19.06
N VAL A 327 2.84 -9.48 -18.27
CA VAL A 327 2.86 -9.98 -16.89
C VAL A 327 1.83 -9.24 -16.05
N HIS A 328 1.87 -7.91 -16.07
CA HIS A 328 1.00 -7.10 -15.23
C HIS A 328 -0.49 -7.26 -15.58
N GLU A 329 -0.84 -7.31 -16.86
CA GLU A 329 -2.24 -7.58 -17.27
C GLU A 329 -2.75 -8.89 -16.70
N ARG A 330 -1.93 -9.95 -16.78
CA ARG A 330 -2.29 -11.26 -16.25
C ARG A 330 -2.40 -11.26 -14.72
N THR A 331 -1.49 -10.56 -14.04
CA THR A 331 -1.54 -10.37 -12.60
C THR A 331 -2.83 -9.66 -12.16
N LEU A 332 -3.22 -8.59 -12.86
CA LEU A 332 -4.43 -7.83 -12.56
C LEU A 332 -5.70 -8.69 -12.66
N GLU A 333 -5.78 -9.62 -13.62
CA GLU A 333 -6.90 -10.55 -13.72
C GLU A 333 -7.09 -11.36 -12.42
N ASP A 334 -6.01 -11.88 -11.86
CA ASP A 334 -6.04 -12.68 -10.63
C ASP A 334 -6.35 -11.82 -9.39
N VAL A 335 -5.75 -10.63 -9.30
CA VAL A 335 -6.03 -9.66 -8.23
C VAL A 335 -7.49 -9.25 -8.23
N TYR A 336 -8.06 -8.93 -9.41
CA TYR A 336 -9.47 -8.56 -9.52
C TYR A 336 -10.41 -9.71 -9.24
N ARG A 337 -10.06 -10.93 -9.66
CA ARG A 337 -10.86 -12.13 -9.35
C ARG A 337 -11.00 -12.35 -7.84
N GLN A 338 -9.99 -11.97 -7.05
CA GLN A 338 -10.03 -12.08 -5.60
C GLN A 338 -10.76 -10.91 -4.93
N HIS A 339 -10.54 -9.67 -5.37
CA HIS A 339 -10.94 -8.49 -4.61
C HIS A 339 -12.29 -7.88 -5.01
N ILE A 340 -12.77 -8.11 -6.24
CA ILE A 340 -13.96 -7.41 -6.73
C ILE A 340 -15.22 -7.84 -5.98
N VAL A 341 -15.97 -6.84 -5.50
CA VAL A 341 -17.34 -6.98 -5.00
C VAL A 341 -18.24 -6.06 -5.81
N GLU A 342 -19.28 -6.61 -6.43
CA GLU A 342 -20.25 -5.85 -7.21
C GLU A 342 -21.16 -5.05 -6.27
N VAL A 343 -21.28 -3.73 -6.51
CA VAL A 343 -22.07 -2.82 -5.68
C VAL A 343 -22.98 -1.96 -6.56
N GLU A 344 -24.27 -1.94 -6.23
CA GLU A 344 -25.25 -1.14 -6.97
C GLU A 344 -25.34 0.28 -6.39
N GLY A 345 -24.95 1.29 -7.18
CA GLY A 345 -25.09 2.70 -6.81
C GLY A 345 -24.17 3.18 -5.69
N GLN A 346 -24.10 4.51 -5.55
CA GLN A 346 -23.32 5.19 -4.50
C GLN A 346 -24.17 5.43 -3.25
N THR A 347 -23.51 5.85 -2.16
CA THR A 347 -24.13 6.17 -0.88
C THR A 347 -23.90 7.63 -0.47
N ASP A 348 -24.69 8.13 0.47
CA ASP A 348 -24.51 9.47 1.06
C ASP A 348 -23.39 9.50 2.11
N ILE A 349 -23.25 8.41 2.90
CA ILE A 349 -22.23 8.27 3.95
C ILE A 349 -21.42 6.99 3.75
N LEU A 350 -20.11 7.12 3.60
CA LEU A 350 -19.17 5.99 3.64
C LEU A 350 -18.50 5.92 5.01
N THR A 351 -18.59 4.76 5.66
CA THR A 351 -17.95 4.52 6.96
C THR A 351 -16.74 3.60 6.79
N LEU A 352 -15.63 3.98 7.42
CA LEU A 352 -14.30 3.38 7.25
C LEU A 352 -13.64 3.12 8.61
N GLY A 353 -13.31 1.86 8.89
CA GLY A 353 -12.48 1.52 10.05
C GLY A 353 -11.00 1.59 9.69
N VAL A 354 -10.26 2.59 10.19
CA VAL A 354 -8.83 2.72 9.87
C VAL A 354 -8.00 1.80 10.78
N PRO A 355 -7.24 0.84 10.21
CA PRO A 355 -6.47 -0.13 10.99
C PRO A 355 -5.17 0.47 11.54
N PHE A 356 -4.40 -0.36 12.25
CA PHE A 356 -3.11 0.01 12.83
C PHE A 356 -1.97 0.21 11.80
N ILE A 357 -2.15 -0.23 10.55
CA ILE A 357 -1.07 -0.34 9.56
C ILE A 357 -1.42 0.32 8.22
N SER A 358 -0.40 0.89 7.60
CA SER A 358 -0.33 1.48 6.27
C SER A 358 1.05 1.19 5.68
N PRO A 359 1.25 1.39 4.35
CA PRO A 359 2.57 1.24 3.73
C PRO A 359 3.66 2.13 4.31
N TYR A 360 3.29 3.17 5.06
CA TYR A 360 4.22 4.19 5.55
C TYR A 360 4.46 4.14 7.06
N ASN A 361 3.94 3.11 7.75
CA ASN A 361 4.30 2.80 9.14
C ASN A 361 4.65 1.33 9.45
N PRO A 362 5.29 0.53 8.56
CA PRO A 362 5.85 -0.75 8.98
C PRO A 362 6.71 -0.59 10.25
N GLU A 363 6.31 -1.34 11.28
CA GLU A 363 6.84 -1.32 12.66
C GLU A 363 6.92 0.09 13.31
N SER A 364 6.06 1.03 12.89
CA SER A 364 6.06 2.43 13.32
C SER A 364 4.67 2.94 13.74
N ILE A 365 4.59 4.22 14.08
CA ILE A 365 3.37 4.90 14.56
C ILE A 365 2.46 5.26 13.38
N MET A 366 1.18 4.91 13.49
CA MET A 366 0.12 5.47 12.64
C MET A 366 -0.18 6.91 13.11
N ASN A 367 0.60 7.87 12.59
CA ASN A 367 0.46 9.30 12.91
C ASN A 367 -0.72 9.94 12.14
N PRO A 368 -1.17 11.16 12.48
CA PRO A 368 -2.36 11.77 11.88
C PRO A 368 -2.33 11.85 10.34
N ILE A 369 -1.19 12.18 9.73
CA ILE A 369 -1.07 12.23 8.25
C ILE A 369 -1.32 10.84 7.67
N LEU A 370 -0.81 9.79 8.32
CA LEU A 370 -1.00 8.42 7.85
C LEU A 370 -2.42 7.91 8.07
N VAL A 371 -3.14 8.41 9.09
CA VAL A 371 -4.59 8.16 9.24
C VAL A 371 -5.35 8.73 8.06
N MET A 372 -5.05 9.98 7.69
CA MET A 372 -5.64 10.62 6.52
C MET A 372 -5.30 9.85 5.25
N CYS A 373 -4.02 9.50 5.07
CA CYS A 373 -3.54 8.75 3.92
C CYS A 373 -4.22 7.38 3.80
N MET A 374 -4.30 6.62 4.89
CA MET A 374 -4.95 5.29 4.88
C MET A 374 -6.45 5.41 4.61
N GLY A 375 -7.13 6.36 5.24
CA GLY A 375 -8.58 6.55 5.06
C GLY A 375 -8.97 7.09 3.69
N LEU A 376 -8.41 8.23 3.29
CA LEU A 376 -8.78 8.94 2.06
C LEU A 376 -7.91 8.58 0.85
N GLY A 377 -6.68 8.13 1.07
CA GLY A 377 -5.77 7.73 0.00
C GLY A 377 -5.88 6.26 -0.37
N TYR A 378 -6.05 5.35 0.59
CA TYR A 378 -6.20 3.92 0.33
C TYR A 378 -7.66 3.48 0.36
N MET A 379 -8.30 3.51 1.53
CA MET A 379 -9.64 2.91 1.73
C MET A 379 -10.73 3.57 0.89
N PHE A 380 -10.75 4.90 0.81
CA PHE A 380 -11.66 5.62 -0.09
C PHE A 380 -11.46 5.21 -1.55
N ASN A 381 -10.22 4.94 -1.99
CA ASN A 381 -9.88 4.57 -3.35
C ASN A 381 -10.04 3.07 -3.67
N MET A 382 -10.56 2.25 -2.75
CA MET A 382 -10.85 0.83 -2.98
C MET A 382 -12.12 0.62 -3.81
N TYR A 383 -12.17 1.20 -5.02
CA TYR A 383 -13.27 1.05 -5.96
C TYR A 383 -12.81 1.04 -7.43
N ARG A 384 -13.67 0.54 -8.30
CA ARG A 384 -13.63 0.72 -9.75
C ARG A 384 -14.86 1.49 -10.23
N ASN A 385 -14.74 2.12 -11.39
CA ASN A 385 -15.71 3.02 -12.04
C ASN A 385 -16.01 4.32 -11.29
N LYS A 386 -16.49 4.26 -10.05
CA LYS A 386 -16.85 5.46 -9.25
C LYS A 386 -16.72 5.21 -7.75
N PRO A 387 -16.42 6.26 -6.94
CA PRO A 387 -16.33 6.13 -5.50
C PRO A 387 -17.60 5.57 -4.85
N LEU A 388 -17.47 4.85 -3.74
CA LEU A 388 -18.63 4.32 -3.00
C LEU A 388 -19.54 5.42 -2.47
N VAL A 389 -18.97 6.53 -2.03
CA VAL A 389 -19.71 7.73 -1.60
C VAL A 389 -19.94 8.64 -2.81
N ARG A 390 -21.13 9.23 -2.94
CA ARG A 390 -21.38 10.25 -3.98
C ARG A 390 -20.54 11.51 -3.75
N GLU A 391 -20.34 12.29 -4.80
CA GLU A 391 -19.70 13.60 -4.68
C GLU A 391 -20.47 14.49 -3.68
N GLY A 392 -19.73 15.18 -2.81
CA GLY A 392 -20.29 15.98 -1.72
C GLY A 392 -20.92 15.16 -0.58
N GLY A 393 -20.79 13.83 -0.57
CA GLY A 393 -21.19 12.97 0.55
C GLY A 393 -20.23 13.06 1.74
N VAL A 394 -20.51 12.30 2.80
CA VAL A 394 -19.71 12.32 4.04
C VAL A 394 -18.90 11.04 4.19
N ILE A 395 -17.63 11.19 4.58
CA ILE A 395 -16.78 10.06 4.97
C ILE A 395 -16.64 10.09 6.50
N ILE A 396 -16.99 8.98 7.16
CA ILE A 396 -16.82 8.81 8.60
C ILE A 396 -15.75 7.74 8.84
N MET A 397 -14.65 8.14 9.47
CA MET A 397 -13.53 7.25 9.81
C MET A 397 -13.52 6.98 11.31
N THR A 398 -13.16 5.77 11.74
CA THR A 398 -12.91 5.45 13.16
C THR A 398 -11.41 5.27 13.39
N HIS A 399 -10.80 6.14 14.21
CA HIS A 399 -9.38 6.04 14.56
C HIS A 399 -9.04 6.99 15.73
N PRO A 400 -8.20 6.59 16.70
CA PRO A 400 -7.85 7.44 17.84
C PRO A 400 -6.98 8.66 17.49
N THR A 401 -6.32 8.63 16.33
CA THR A 401 -5.63 9.77 15.68
C THR A 401 -4.74 10.54 16.64
N TYR A 402 -3.89 9.80 17.34
CA TYR A 402 -2.97 10.37 18.32
C TYR A 402 -2.02 11.36 17.64
N ARG A 403 -1.76 12.52 18.28
CA ARG A 403 -0.68 13.43 17.88
C ARG A 403 0.68 12.86 18.33
N ASP A 404 1.10 11.80 17.65
CA ASP A 404 2.26 10.98 17.99
C ASP A 404 2.99 10.60 16.71
N PHE A 405 4.31 10.72 16.72
CA PHE A 405 5.18 10.58 15.54
C PHE A 405 6.43 9.83 15.95
N HIS A 406 6.94 8.96 15.06
CA HIS A 406 8.21 8.31 15.31
C HIS A 406 9.34 9.27 14.94
N PRO A 407 10.16 9.77 15.90
CA PRO A 407 11.12 10.83 15.61
C PRO A 407 12.27 10.39 14.67
N VAL A 408 12.49 9.07 14.54
CA VAL A 408 13.50 8.53 13.63
C VAL A 408 12.93 8.21 12.25
N HIS A 409 11.68 7.75 12.17
CA HIS A 409 11.10 7.35 10.87
C HIS A 409 10.41 8.52 10.18
N HIS A 410 9.77 9.38 10.97
CA HIS A 410 8.89 10.44 10.49
C HIS A 410 9.32 11.84 10.97
N PRO A 411 10.62 12.22 10.94
CA PRO A 411 11.05 13.53 11.41
C PRO A 411 10.37 14.67 10.64
N SER A 412 10.32 14.60 9.31
CA SER A 412 9.66 15.60 8.46
C SER A 412 8.14 15.66 8.65
N TYR A 413 7.51 14.59 9.13
CA TYR A 413 6.07 14.58 9.41
C TYR A 413 5.72 15.43 10.64
N ILE A 414 6.63 15.54 11.60
CA ILE A 414 6.44 16.37 12.80
C ILE A 414 6.32 17.83 12.35
N ASP A 415 7.29 18.29 11.58
CA ASP A 415 7.34 19.67 11.10
C ASP A 415 6.23 19.93 10.07
N PHE A 416 5.89 18.95 9.23
CA PHE A 416 4.72 19.06 8.33
C PHE A 416 3.43 19.27 9.12
N PHE A 417 3.22 18.54 10.21
CA PHE A 417 2.02 18.68 11.03
C PHE A 417 1.98 20.01 11.78
N ASP A 418 3.11 20.46 12.30
CA ASP A 418 3.20 21.66 13.14
C ASP A 418 3.30 22.97 12.35
N GLU A 419 3.92 22.94 11.16
CA GLU A 419 4.11 24.10 10.28
C GLU A 419 3.12 24.11 9.12
N VAL A 420 3.12 23.05 8.29
CA VAL A 420 2.37 23.05 7.02
C VAL A 420 0.88 22.95 7.27
N LEU A 421 0.43 21.98 8.07
CA LEU A 421 -0.99 21.86 8.44
C LEU A 421 -1.49 22.97 9.38
N ALA A 422 -0.59 23.78 9.94
CA ALA A 422 -0.98 25.02 10.61
C ALA A 422 -1.35 26.14 9.63
N ASP A 423 -0.76 26.11 8.44
CA ASP A 423 -0.91 27.12 7.41
C ASP A 423 -1.99 26.75 6.39
N THR A 424 -2.01 25.50 5.92
CA THR A 424 -2.95 25.04 4.89
C THR A 424 -3.19 23.53 4.95
N THR A 425 -4.37 23.10 4.50
CA THR A 425 -4.69 21.70 4.20
C THR A 425 -4.83 21.44 2.69
N ASP A 426 -4.73 22.50 1.86
CA ASP A 426 -4.89 22.44 0.41
C ASP A 426 -3.60 21.95 -0.26
N PRO A 427 -3.63 20.80 -0.96
CA PRO A 427 -2.49 20.26 -1.69
C PRO A 427 -1.81 21.24 -2.64
N ALA A 428 -2.56 22.10 -3.34
CA ALA A 428 -1.97 23.05 -4.31
C ALA A 428 -1.14 24.13 -3.60
N VAL A 429 -1.65 24.64 -2.47
CA VAL A 429 -0.92 25.62 -1.65
C VAL A 429 0.32 24.96 -1.02
N MET A 430 0.21 23.71 -0.59
CA MET A 430 1.35 22.94 -0.05
C MET A 430 2.48 22.80 -1.06
N SER A 431 2.17 22.39 -2.29
CA SER A 431 3.18 22.16 -3.34
C SER A 431 3.93 23.43 -3.70
N GLU A 432 3.22 24.56 -3.80
CA GLU A 432 3.84 25.83 -4.21
C GLU A 432 4.67 26.47 -3.10
N LYS A 433 4.18 26.42 -1.85
CA LYS A 433 4.78 27.18 -0.74
C LYS A 433 5.80 26.39 0.07
N TRP A 434 5.61 25.09 0.25
CA TRP A 434 6.30 24.32 1.28
C TRP A 434 7.12 23.15 0.74
N GLU A 435 6.64 22.44 -0.29
CA GLU A 435 7.20 21.16 -0.73
C GLU A 435 8.69 21.24 -1.06
N LYS A 436 9.10 22.22 -1.88
CA LYS A 436 10.50 22.41 -2.27
C LYS A 436 11.43 22.59 -1.06
N ARG A 437 11.01 23.34 -0.05
CA ARG A 437 11.80 23.54 1.18
C ARG A 437 12.09 22.21 1.87
N TYR A 438 11.10 21.31 1.94
CA TYR A 438 11.25 20.01 2.59
C TYR A 438 12.04 19.02 1.74
N ALA A 439 11.86 19.06 0.42
CA ALA A 439 12.58 18.19 -0.50
C ALA A 439 14.08 18.50 -0.56
N GLU A 440 14.45 19.79 -0.54
CA GLU A 440 15.84 20.24 -0.68
C GLU A 440 16.55 20.44 0.66
N ASP A 441 15.88 20.23 1.80
CA ASP A 441 16.48 20.39 3.13
C ASP A 441 17.61 19.37 3.36
N GLU A 442 18.82 19.87 3.59
CA GLU A 442 20.02 19.01 3.77
C GLU A 442 19.92 18.09 4.97
N TRP A 443 19.22 18.49 6.04
CA TRP A 443 19.04 17.66 7.22
C TRP A 443 18.10 16.49 6.94
N TYR A 444 16.94 16.74 6.31
CA TYR A 444 16.06 15.62 5.93
C TYR A 444 16.69 14.70 4.89
N ARG A 445 17.43 15.24 3.91
CA ARG A 445 18.18 14.41 2.95
C ARG A 445 19.22 13.57 3.68
N HIS A 446 19.96 14.12 4.63
CA HIS A 446 20.89 13.36 5.45
C HIS A 446 20.21 12.21 6.22
N LEU A 447 19.09 12.50 6.90
CA LEU A 447 18.34 11.50 7.67
C LEU A 447 17.75 10.37 6.80
N TYR A 448 17.25 10.72 5.60
CA TYR A 448 16.77 9.75 4.62
C TYR A 448 17.90 8.85 4.09
N ARG A 449 19.01 9.45 3.66
CA ARG A 449 20.11 8.71 3.02
C ARG A 449 20.87 7.81 3.99
N THR A 450 21.06 8.27 5.24
CA THR A 450 21.94 7.61 6.21
C THR A 450 21.22 6.93 7.37
N GLY A 451 19.94 7.26 7.59
CA GLY A 451 19.13 6.71 8.67
C GLY A 451 17.96 5.86 8.18
N ASN A 452 16.93 5.75 9.03
CA ASN A 452 15.68 5.06 8.72
C ASN A 452 14.51 6.05 8.61
N ALA A 453 14.77 7.28 8.17
CA ALA A 453 13.74 8.28 7.94
C ALA A 453 13.16 8.15 6.52
N TYR A 454 11.86 8.42 6.37
CA TYR A 454 11.27 8.71 5.06
C TYR A 454 11.86 10.02 4.50
N HIS A 455 11.81 10.19 3.18
CA HIS A 455 12.28 11.43 2.55
C HIS A 455 11.59 12.68 3.13
N GLY A 456 12.28 13.83 3.11
CA GLY A 456 11.75 15.11 3.60
C GLY A 456 10.40 15.48 2.97
N VAL A 457 10.23 15.18 1.69
CA VAL A 457 8.99 15.44 0.93
C VAL A 457 7.87 14.41 1.17
N HIS A 458 8.19 13.24 1.72
CA HIS A 458 7.26 12.12 1.83
C HIS A 458 5.93 12.44 2.58
N PRO A 459 5.86 13.29 3.63
CA PRO A 459 4.57 13.69 4.22
C PRO A 459 3.65 14.42 3.23
N PHE A 460 4.18 15.16 2.26
CA PHE A 460 3.39 15.78 1.20
C PHE A 460 2.77 14.71 0.30
N TYR A 461 3.55 13.70 -0.11
CA TYR A 461 3.05 12.64 -0.99
C TYR A 461 2.01 11.76 -0.30
N ALA A 462 2.22 11.47 1.00
CA ALA A 462 1.20 10.82 1.81
C ALA A 462 -0.08 11.67 1.92
N TRP A 463 0.04 13.00 1.96
CA TRP A 463 -1.11 13.90 1.95
C TRP A 463 -1.82 13.93 0.58
N TYR A 464 -1.05 14.01 -0.51
CA TYR A 464 -1.58 14.05 -1.88
C TYR A 464 -2.28 12.75 -2.25
N TRP A 465 -1.88 11.61 -1.68
CA TRP A 465 -2.57 10.34 -1.86
C TRP A 465 -4.07 10.44 -1.56
N GLY A 466 -4.43 11.21 -0.53
CA GLY A 466 -5.82 11.47 -0.15
C GLY A 466 -6.48 12.64 -0.88
N ALA A 467 -5.80 13.30 -1.82
CA ALA A 467 -6.30 14.54 -2.44
C ALA A 467 -7.63 14.35 -3.17
N HIS A 468 -7.80 13.27 -3.92
CA HIS A 468 -9.08 12.97 -4.57
C HIS A 468 -10.21 12.78 -3.54
N GLY A 469 -9.97 12.00 -2.47
CA GLY A 469 -10.96 11.80 -1.41
C GLY A 469 -11.31 13.10 -0.68
N GLN A 470 -10.34 13.97 -0.44
CA GLN A 470 -10.56 15.29 0.15
C GLN A 470 -11.37 16.21 -0.77
N GLN A 471 -11.09 16.22 -2.07
CA GLN A 471 -11.84 16.98 -3.06
C GLN A 471 -13.28 16.46 -3.22
N TRP A 472 -13.46 15.14 -3.16
CA TRP A 472 -14.73 14.48 -3.42
C TRP A 472 -15.71 14.55 -2.25
N ALA A 473 -15.22 14.47 -1.02
CA ALA A 473 -16.05 14.47 0.18
C ALA A 473 -16.52 15.89 0.54
N GLY A 474 -17.80 16.04 0.87
CA GLY A 474 -18.35 17.28 1.42
C GLY A 474 -17.98 17.50 2.89
N LYS A 475 -17.74 16.42 3.63
CA LYS A 475 -17.21 16.46 5.00
C LYS A 475 -16.50 15.15 5.34
N VAL A 476 -15.42 15.25 6.11
CA VAL A 476 -14.73 14.10 6.72
C VAL A 476 -14.84 14.21 8.24
N ILE A 477 -15.31 13.13 8.87
CA ILE A 477 -15.52 13.03 10.32
C ILE A 477 -14.65 11.90 10.87
N ILE A 478 -13.97 12.12 11.99
CA ILE A 478 -13.17 11.09 12.68
C ILE A 478 -13.75 10.82 14.07
N VAL A 479 -14.24 9.59 14.26
CA VAL A 479 -14.81 9.11 15.52
C VAL A 479 -13.70 8.63 16.46
N GLY A 480 -13.71 9.15 17.68
CA GLY A 480 -12.78 8.81 18.77
C GLY A 480 -11.37 9.38 18.59
N GLY A 481 -11.16 10.24 17.58
CA GLY A 481 -9.87 10.88 17.32
C GLY A 481 -9.53 12.00 18.31
N ASP A 482 -8.23 12.25 18.55
CA ASP A 482 -7.78 13.42 19.29
C ASP A 482 -8.34 14.71 18.64
N PRO A 483 -9.20 15.48 19.33
CA PRO A 483 -9.92 16.58 18.68
C PRO A 483 -9.01 17.67 18.14
N THR A 484 -7.82 17.87 18.73
CA THR A 484 -6.86 18.86 18.26
C THR A 484 -6.18 18.40 16.98
N ALA A 485 -5.77 17.12 16.92
CA ALA A 485 -5.16 16.55 15.74
C ALA A 485 -6.13 16.45 14.56
N VAL A 486 -7.37 16.01 14.82
CA VAL A 486 -8.42 15.93 13.80
C VAL A 486 -8.71 17.30 13.20
N ARG A 487 -8.84 18.34 14.03
CA ARG A 487 -9.06 19.72 13.55
C ARG A 487 -7.85 20.29 12.82
N ARG A 488 -6.61 19.95 13.23
CA ARG A 488 -5.39 20.36 12.52
C ARG A 488 -5.39 19.88 11.07
N MET A 489 -5.93 18.69 10.82
CA MET A 489 -6.05 18.13 9.46
C MET A 489 -7.23 18.70 8.66
N GLY A 490 -8.01 19.63 9.21
CA GLY A 490 -9.20 20.17 8.54
C GLY A 490 -10.46 19.31 8.67
N PHE A 491 -10.47 18.30 9.56
CA PHE A 491 -11.59 17.38 9.73
C PHE A 491 -12.41 17.64 11.00
N THR A 492 -13.59 17.01 11.08
CA THR A 492 -14.49 17.16 12.23
C THR A 492 -14.33 15.97 13.20
N PRO A 493 -13.98 16.20 14.49
CA PRO A 493 -13.95 15.12 15.48
C PRO A 493 -15.37 14.81 15.98
N ALA A 494 -15.65 13.53 16.23
CA ALA A 494 -16.85 13.04 16.89
C ALA A 494 -16.48 12.06 18.02
N SER A 495 -17.28 12.01 19.10
CA SER A 495 -16.98 11.10 20.22
C SER A 495 -17.50 9.69 19.96
N THR A 496 -18.67 9.59 19.32
CA THR A 496 -19.35 8.33 19.00
C THR A 496 -19.78 8.28 17.54
N MET A 497 -20.16 7.08 17.06
CA MET A 497 -20.74 6.91 15.73
C MET A 497 -22.07 7.68 15.58
N ASP A 498 -22.89 7.71 16.63
CA ASP A 498 -24.17 8.45 16.63
C ASP A 498 -23.94 9.96 16.48
N ASP A 499 -22.96 10.53 17.21
CA ASP A 499 -22.59 11.94 17.05
C ASP A 499 -22.12 12.24 15.62
N ALA A 500 -21.35 11.32 15.02
CA ALA A 500 -20.86 11.47 13.66
C ALA A 500 -22.00 11.43 12.62
N LEU A 501 -23.00 10.56 12.82
CA LEU A 501 -24.17 10.49 11.96
C LEU A 501 -25.05 11.74 12.10
N GLU A 502 -25.16 12.31 13.29
CA GLU A 502 -25.84 13.60 13.49
C GLU A 502 -25.13 14.73 12.75
N LEU A 503 -23.81 14.87 12.93
CA LEU A 503 -22.97 15.87 12.25
C LEU A 503 -22.93 15.70 10.72
N ALA A 504 -23.08 14.47 10.23
CA ALA A 504 -23.22 14.18 8.82
C ALA A 504 -24.57 14.68 8.26
N GLY A 505 -25.62 14.67 9.09
CA GLY A 505 -26.97 15.10 8.72
C GLY A 505 -27.05 16.57 8.27
N ASP A 506 -26.14 17.43 8.74
CA ASP A 506 -26.00 18.82 8.29
C ASP A 506 -25.63 18.94 6.80
N VAL A 507 -25.01 17.89 6.22
CA VAL A 507 -24.51 17.87 4.85
C VAL A 507 -25.42 17.04 3.94
N VAL A 508 -25.85 15.87 4.42
CA VAL A 508 -26.55 14.87 3.59
C VAL A 508 -28.01 14.66 3.98
N GLY A 509 -28.53 15.46 4.91
CA GLY A 509 -29.92 15.39 5.37
C GLY A 509 -30.15 14.32 6.44
N ARG A 510 -31.39 14.18 6.89
CA ARG A 510 -31.74 13.38 8.09
C ARG A 510 -31.82 11.87 7.89
N SER A 511 -31.99 11.42 6.64
CA SER A 511 -32.09 9.99 6.32
C SER A 511 -31.16 9.57 5.18
N PRO A 512 -29.84 9.74 5.36
CA PRO A 512 -28.86 9.37 4.35
C PRO A 512 -28.75 7.86 4.23
N SER A 513 -28.44 7.38 3.03
CA SER A 513 -27.94 6.02 2.83
C SER A 513 -26.52 5.89 3.40
N ILE A 514 -26.20 4.74 3.97
CA ILE A 514 -24.90 4.47 4.60
C ILE A 514 -24.29 3.20 4.01
N THR A 515 -23.01 3.24 3.63
CA THR A 515 -22.23 2.04 3.28
C THR A 515 -21.07 1.91 4.24
N HIS A 516 -20.89 0.72 4.81
CA HIS A 516 -19.69 0.36 5.54
C HIS A 516 -18.79 -0.52 4.69
N LEU A 517 -17.54 -0.10 4.52
CA LEU A 517 -16.49 -0.89 3.86
C LEU A 517 -15.82 -1.78 4.91
N HIS A 518 -16.14 -3.08 4.93
CA HIS A 518 -15.61 -4.03 5.91
C HIS A 518 -14.24 -4.53 5.48
N VAL A 519 -13.15 -3.96 6.03
CA VAL A 519 -11.78 -4.23 5.58
C VAL A 519 -10.79 -4.65 6.68
N PRO A 520 -10.99 -5.79 7.33
CA PRO A 520 -9.87 -6.57 7.84
C PRO A 520 -9.09 -7.25 6.68
N SER A 521 -9.77 -7.58 5.59
CA SER A 521 -9.19 -8.12 4.35
C SER A 521 -9.43 -7.15 3.19
N VAL A 522 -8.58 -7.23 2.16
CA VAL A 522 -8.66 -6.35 0.98
C VAL A 522 -9.90 -6.68 0.14
N LEU A 523 -10.61 -5.64 -0.31
CA LEU A 523 -11.64 -5.73 -1.35
C LEU A 523 -11.63 -4.46 -2.20
N VAL A 524 -12.18 -4.55 -3.41
CA VAL A 524 -12.38 -3.42 -4.33
C VAL A 524 -13.85 -3.41 -4.75
N ALA A 525 -14.56 -2.33 -4.47
CA ALA A 525 -15.96 -2.19 -4.86
C ALA A 525 -16.08 -1.83 -6.35
N ASN A 526 -16.66 -2.71 -7.15
CA ASN A 526 -17.03 -2.38 -8.53
C ASN A 526 -18.42 -1.75 -8.53
N VAL A 527 -18.46 -0.41 -8.55
CA VAL A 527 -19.70 0.35 -8.36
C VAL A 527 -20.37 0.58 -9.71
N LYS A 528 -21.60 0.06 -9.89
CA LYS A 528 -22.39 0.20 -11.12
C LYS A 528 -23.20 1.48 -11.16
#